data_AF-A0A1I7H823-F1
#
_entry.id   AF-A0A1I7H823-F1
#
_cell.length_a   1.000
_cell.length_b   1.000
_cell.length_c   1.000
_cell.angle_alpha   90.00
_cell.angle_beta   90.00
_cell.angle_gamma   90.00
#
_symmetry.space_group_name_H-M   'P 1'
#
loop_
_entity.id
_entity.type
_entity.pdbx_description
1 polymer ?
#
loop_
_entity_poly.entity_id
_entity_poly.type
_entity_poly.pdbx_seq_one_letter_code
_entity_poly.pdbx_strand_id
1 'polypeptide(L)' 'MSPDRSHCEGCFRTLDDIRAWSRAGNSERRRIWTEALCRAGIALPPGLA' A
#
# COMPACT_ATOMS: atom_id res chain seq x y z
N MET A 1 0.12 11.41 -8.21
CA MET A 1 -0.31 11.41 -6.79
C MET A 1 -1.70 11.97 -6.81
N SER A 2 -2.67 11.36 -6.12
CA SER A 2 -4.08 11.70 -6.23
C SER A 2 -4.31 13.20 -6.00
N PRO A 3 -5.38 13.80 -6.56
CA PRO A 3 -5.63 15.24 -6.45
C PRO A 3 -5.70 15.75 -5.00
N ASP A 4 -6.19 14.91 -4.09
CA ASP A 4 -6.28 15.16 -2.64
C ASP A 4 -4.97 14.81 -1.88
N ARG A 5 -3.94 14.35 -2.59
CA ARG A 5 -2.62 13.94 -2.07
C ARG A 5 -2.68 12.79 -1.05
N SER A 6 -3.75 12.00 -1.05
CA SER A 6 -3.90 10.86 -0.15
C SER A 6 -3.01 9.67 -0.54
N HIS A 7 -2.77 9.43 -1.84
CA HIS A 7 -1.97 8.29 -2.30
C HIS A 7 -1.32 8.51 -3.68
N CYS A 8 -0.41 7.63 -4.06
CA CYS A 8 0.14 7.58 -5.42
C CYS A 8 -0.85 6.91 -6.39
N GLU A 9 -1.14 7.52 -7.53
CA GLU A 9 -2.07 6.95 -8.54
C GLU A 9 -1.49 5.75 -9.29
N GLY A 10 -0.16 5.53 -9.24
CA GLY A 10 0.48 4.38 -9.87
C GLY A 10 0.61 3.16 -8.95
N CYS A 11 0.91 3.38 -7.66
CA CYS A 11 1.19 2.29 -6.71
C CYS A 11 0.25 2.23 -5.52
N PHE A 12 -0.72 3.15 -5.41
CA PHE A 12 -1.77 3.21 -4.38
C PHE A 12 -1.27 3.31 -2.92
N ARG A 13 0.03 3.54 -2.73
CA ARG A 13 0.66 3.78 -1.43
C ARG A 13 0.59 5.24 -1.03
N THR A 14 0.53 5.49 0.26
CA THR A 14 0.68 6.83 0.86
C THR A 14 2.16 7.25 0.87
N LEU A 15 2.43 8.53 1.20
CA LEU A 15 3.81 8.97 1.44
C LEU A 15 4.47 8.24 2.62
N ASP A 16 3.71 7.92 3.66
CA ASP A 16 4.23 7.21 4.83
C ASP A 16 4.56 5.76 4.51
N ASP A 17 3.72 5.09 3.71
CA ASP A 17 4.01 3.75 3.17
C ASP A 17 5.34 3.74 2.39
N ILE A 18 5.55 4.75 1.54
CA ILE A 18 6.77 4.88 0.73
C ILE A 18 8.00 5.12 1.61
N ARG A 19 7.89 5.97 2.63
CA ARG A 19 8.98 6.27 3.59
C ARG A 19 9.30 5.08 4.50
N ALA A 20 8.31 4.26 4.83
CA ALA A 20 8.48 3.09 5.68
C ALA A 20 9.11 1.93 4.91
N TRP A 21 8.88 1.80 3.60
CA TRP A 21 9.17 0.61 2.81
C TRP A 21 10.58 0.02 2.96
N SER A 22 11.63 0.85 2.89
CA SER A 22 13.01 0.36 2.97
C SER A 22 13.35 -0.27 4.33
N ARG A 23 12.69 0.20 5.39
CA ARG A 23 12.86 -0.26 6.78
C ARG A 23 11.80 -1.27 7.22
N ALA A 24 10.73 -1.41 6.45
CA ALA A 24 9.63 -2.31 6.73
C ALA A 24 10.10 -3.77 6.67
N GLY A 25 9.83 -4.53 7.74
CA GLY A 25 9.97 -5.99 7.76
C GLY A 25 8.87 -6.68 6.95
N ASN A 26 8.92 -8.01 6.85
CA ASN A 26 7.99 -8.78 6.01
C ASN A 26 6.51 -8.58 6.38
N SER A 27 6.19 -8.51 7.68
CA SER A 27 4.82 -8.25 8.15
C SER A 27 4.31 -6.87 7.74
N GLU A 28 5.13 -5.83 7.96
CA GLU A 28 4.83 -4.44 7.62
C GLU A 28 4.66 -4.27 6.11
N ARG A 29 5.53 -4.90 5.31
CA ARG A 29 5.41 -4.89 3.84
C ARG A 29 4.12 -5.53 3.37
N ARG A 30 3.71 -6.65 3.98
CA ARG A 30 2.41 -7.28 3.68
C ARG A 30 1.26 -6.33 4.00
N ARG A 31 1.24 -5.71 5.19
CA ARG A 31 0.22 -4.72 5.58
C ARG A 31 0.12 -3.57 4.56
N ILE A 32 1.25 -2.96 4.20
CA ILE A 32 1.30 -1.88 3.20
C ILE A 32 0.74 -2.34 1.86
N TRP A 33 1.01 -3.58 1.46
CA TRP A 33 0.52 -4.12 0.19
C TRP A 33 -0.98 -4.41 0.23
N THR A 34 -1.49 -4.99 1.32
CA THR A 34 -2.93 -5.20 1.57
C THR A 34 -3.69 -3.88 1.46
N GLU A 35 -3.21 -2.83 2.13
CA GLU A 35 -3.86 -1.51 2.10
C GLU A 35 -3.83 -0.87 0.72
N ALA A 36 -2.72 -0.99 -0.02
CA ALA A 36 -2.62 -0.49 -1.38
C ALA A 36 -3.61 -1.19 -2.32
N LEU A 37 -3.78 -2.51 -2.20
CA LEU A 37 -4.76 -3.28 -2.98
C LEU A 37 -6.20 -2.88 -2.64
N CYS A 38 -6.51 -2.70 -1.36
CA CYS A 38 -7.82 -2.20 -0.92
C CYS A 38 -8.14 -0.84 -1.53
N ARG A 39 -7.18 0.11 -1.53
CA ARG A 39 -7.35 1.43 -2.16
C ARG A 39 -7.52 1.34 -3.68
N ALA A 40 -6.86 0.39 -4.32
CA ALA A 40 -7.01 0.11 -5.75
C ALA A 40 -8.32 -0.60 -6.10
N GLY A 41 -9.13 -1.01 -5.11
CA GLY A 41 -10.34 -1.81 -5.33
C GLY A 41 -10.05 -3.22 -5.84
N ILE A 42 -8.84 -3.72 -5.63
CA ILE A 42 -8.42 -5.05 -6.08
C ILE A 42 -8.67 -6.06 -4.96
N ALA A 43 -9.32 -7.18 -5.30
CA ALA A 43 -9.54 -8.27 -4.36
C ALA A 43 -8.21 -8.83 -3.82
N LEU A 44 -8.15 -9.06 -2.51
CA LEU A 44 -6.94 -9.58 -1.88
C LEU A 44 -6.70 -11.04 -2.30
N PRO A 45 -5.48 -11.40 -2.72
CA PRO A 45 -5.17 -12.78 -3.03
C PRO A 45 -5.17 -13.65 -1.76
N PRO A 46 -5.52 -14.94 -1.88
CA PRO A 46 -5.47 -15.86 -0.75
C PRO A 46 -4.04 -15.94 -0.17
N GLY A 47 -3.93 -15.77 1.14
CA GLY A 47 -2.64 -15.74 1.87
C GLY A 47 -2.10 -14.33 2.15
N LEU A 48 -2.79 -13.27 1.70
CA LEU A 48 -2.50 -11.89 2.07
C LEU A 48 -3.52 -11.28 3.05
N ALA A 49 -4.59 -12.02 3.35
CA ALA A 49 -5.59 -11.69 4.36
C ALA A 49 -5.13 -12.11 5.76
#